data_AF-A0AA45W4M9-F1
#
_entry.id   AF-A0AA45W4M9-F1
#
_cell.length_a   1.000
_cell.length_b   1.000
_cell.length_c   1.000
_cell.angle_alpha   90.00
_cell.angle_beta   90.00
_cell.angle_gamma   90.00
#
_symmetry.space_group_name_H-M   'P 1'
#
loop_
_entity.id
_entity.type
_entity.pdbx_description
1 polymer ?
#
loop_
_entity_poly.entity_id
_entity_poly.type
_entity_poly.pdbx_seq_one_letter_code
_entity_poly.pdbx_strand_id
1 'polypeptide(L)' 'MKNFERRLERLEEREKPIRILIAEPGETQAEVQARYPGEKVVVIDYADRAL' A
#
# COMPACT_ATOMS: atom_id res chain seq x y z
N MET A 1 -23.93 -2.40 -19.10
CA MET A 1 -23.34 -1.19 -18.48
C MET A 1 -22.08 -1.49 -17.68
N LYS A 2 -21.08 -2.20 -18.24
CA LYS A 2 -19.89 -2.68 -17.49
C LYS A 2 -18.71 -1.67 -17.38
N ASN A 3 -18.77 -0.56 -18.12
CA ASN A 3 -17.67 0.42 -18.17
C ASN A 3 -17.73 1.48 -17.06
N PHE A 4 -18.90 1.72 -16.46
CA PHE A 4 -19.09 2.74 -15.44
C PHE A 4 -18.58 2.26 -14.07
N GLU A 5 -18.93 1.04 -13.69
CA GLU A 5 -18.47 0.38 -12.45
C GLU A 5 -16.94 0.28 -12.41
N ARG A 6 -16.31 -0.18 -13.49
CA ARG A 6 -14.84 -0.19 -13.62
C ARG A 6 -14.17 1.18 -13.51
N ARG A 7 -14.89 2.25 -13.87
CA ARG A 7 -14.40 3.62 -13.73
C ARG A 7 -14.56 4.12 -12.30
N LEU A 8 -15.67 3.79 -11.64
CA LEU A 8 -15.90 4.06 -10.23
C LEU A 8 -14.87 3.35 -9.34
N GLU A 9 -14.61 2.05 -9.56
CA GLU A 9 -13.59 1.30 -8.83
C GLU A 9 -12.21 1.98 -8.91
N ARG A 10 -11.82 2.49 -10.08
CA ARG A 10 -10.54 3.21 -10.26
C ARG A 10 -10.51 4.57 -9.56
N LEU A 11 -11.66 5.25 -9.46
CA LEU A 11 -11.76 6.53 -8.74
C LEU A 11 -11.69 6.28 -7.24
N GLU A 12 -12.45 5.30 -6.73
CA GLU A 12 -12.39 4.88 -5.34
C GLU A 12 -10.98 4.41 -4.95
N GLU A 13 -10.31 3.63 -5.81
CA GLU A 13 -8.91 3.27 -5.58
C GLU A 13 -8.01 4.51 -5.49
N ARG A 14 -8.19 5.53 -6.33
CA ARG A 14 -7.36 6.75 -6.30
C ARG A 14 -7.56 7.59 -5.05
N GLU A 15 -8.76 7.56 -4.46
CA GLU A 15 -9.08 8.31 -3.24
C GLU A 15 -8.73 7.54 -1.95
N LYS A 16 -8.39 6.25 -2.04
CA LYS A 16 -7.95 5.48 -0.87
C LYS A 16 -6.69 6.10 -0.26
N PRO A 17 -6.66 6.31 1.06
CA PRO A 17 -5.48 6.82 1.75
C PRO A 17 -4.30 5.85 1.57
N ILE A 18 -3.12 6.41 1.29
CA ILE A 18 -1.88 5.65 1.23
C ILE A 18 -1.24 5.68 2.61
N ARG A 19 -1.01 4.49 3.17
CA ARG A 19 -0.28 4.32 4.43
C ARG A 19 1.19 4.08 4.11
N ILE A 20 2.07 4.88 4.72
CA ILE A 20 3.52 4.71 4.58
C ILE A 20 4.03 4.06 5.85
N LEU A 21 4.69 2.91 5.71
CA LEU A 21 5.26 2.14 6.80
C LEU A 21 6.75 1.94 6.56
N ILE A 22 7.51 1.81 7.64
CA ILE A 22 8.93 1.46 7.59
C ILE A 22 9.02 0.00 8.00
N ALA A 23 9.59 -0.86 7.17
CA ALA A 23 9.83 -2.25 7.52
C ALA A 23 10.81 -2.31 8.70
N GLU A 24 10.56 -3.17 9.70
CA GLU A 24 11.55 -3.39 10.75
C GLU A 24 12.75 -4.21 10.24
N PRO A 25 13.92 -4.13 10.90
CA PRO A 25 15.07 -4.95 10.53
C PRO A 25 14.72 -6.45 10.53
N GLY A 26 14.83 -7.09 9.37
CA GLY A 26 14.52 -8.51 9.19
C GLY A 26 13.09 -8.80 8.73
N GLU A 27 12.21 -7.79 8.66
CA GLU A 27 10.91 -7.92 8.01
C GLU A 27 11.04 -7.66 6.50
N THR A 28 10.32 -8.44 5.70
CA THR A 28 10.19 -8.22 4.28
C THR A 28 9.01 -7.30 3.97
N GLN A 29 9.10 -6.57 2.86
CA GLN A 29 7.99 -5.76 2.35
C GLN A 29 6.69 -6.57 2.19
N ALA A 30 6.76 -7.84 1.79
CA ALA A 30 5.60 -8.70 1.63
C ALA A 30 4.90 -9.00 2.97
N GLU A 31 5.66 -9.24 4.04
CA GLU A 31 5.13 -9.47 5.39
C GLU A 31 4.48 -8.21 5.97
N VAL A 32 5.08 -7.03 5.71
CA VAL A 32 4.50 -5.75 6.09
C VAL A 32 3.20 -5.50 5.33
N GLN A 33 3.16 -5.72 4.02
CA GLN A 33 1.95 -5.56 3.21
C GLN A 33 0.84 -6.54 3.60
N ALA A 34 1.19 -7.80 3.93
CA ALA A 34 0.24 -8.83 4.32
C ALA A 34 -0.54 -8.48 5.61
N ARG A 35 0.00 -7.62 6.48
CA ARG A 35 -0.68 -7.13 7.68
C ARG A 35 -1.83 -6.15 7.39
N TYR A 36 -1.88 -5.56 6.21
CA TYR A 36 -2.85 -4.54 5.83
C TYR A 36 -3.58 -4.90 4.52
N PRO A 37 -4.36 -6.00 4.50
CA PRO A 37 -5.06 -6.43 3.30
C PRO A 37 -6.11 -5.40 2.87
N GLY A 38 -6.05 -4.96 1.61
CA GLY A 38 -7.01 -4.01 1.03
C GLY A 38 -6.70 -2.53 1.27
N GLU A 39 -5.67 -2.22 2.07
CA GLU A 39 -5.12 -0.86 2.17
C GLU A 39 -4.04 -0.63 1.12
N LYS A 40 -3.89 0.63 0.69
CA LYS A 40 -2.75 1.03 -0.13
C LYS A 40 -1.56 1.29 0.78
N VAL A 41 -0.65 0.33 0.87
CA VAL A 41 0.55 0.44 1.72
C VAL A 41 1.80 0.62 0.87
N VAL A 42 2.57 1.65 1.17
CA VAL A 42 3.94 1.83 0.70
C VAL A 42 4.87 1.48 1.86
N VAL A 43 5.77 0.53 1.63
CA VAL A 43 6.75 0.11 2.63
C VAL A 43 8.10 0.65 2.22
N ILE A 44 8.77 1.34 3.14
CA ILE A 44 10.13 1.86 3.01
C ILE A 44 11.07 0.96 3.80
N ASP A 45 12.20 0.58 3.21
CA ASP A 45 13.17 -0.25 3.92
C ASP A 45 13.87 0.54 5.02
N TYR A 46 14.13 -0.12 6.16
CA TYR A 46 14.80 0.50 7.31
C TYR A 46 16.16 1.12 6.93
N ALA A 47 16.89 0.46 6.03
CA ALA A 47 18.20 0.92 5.55
C ALA A 47 18.15 2.30 4.88
N ASP A 48 17.01 2.67 4.27
CA ASP A 48 16.82 3.98 3.62
C ASP A 48 16.61 5.12 4.62
N ARG A 49 16.26 4.82 5.89
CA ARG A 49 16.08 5.83 6.95
C ARG A 49 17.39 6.23 7.65
N ALA A 50 18.46 5.47 7.46
CA ALA A 50 19.73 5.67 8.17
C ALA A 50 20.69 6.67 7.49
N LEU A 51 20.24 7.32 6.40
CA LEU A 51 20.94 8.39 5.67
C LEU A 51 20.54 9.78 6.17
#